data_AF-A0A9E2XYE7-F1
#
_entry.id   AF-A0A9E2XYE7-F1
#
_cell.length_a   1.000
_cell.length_b   1.000
_cell.length_c   1.000
_cell.angle_alpha   90.00
_cell.angle_beta   90.00
_cell.angle_gamma   90.00
#
_symmetry.space_group_name_H-M   'P 1'
#
loop_
_entity.id
_entity.type
_entity.pdbx_description
1 polymer ?
#
loop_
_entity_poly.entity_id
_entity_poly.type
_entity_poly.pdbx_seq_one_letter_code
_entity_poly.pdbx_strand_id
1 'polypeptide(L)'
;MTVKVQVGPPQIAIHQGQTVLISEEDGQINWPSEKGLYFFDTRVVSSWTIYANGEPWDLLNGGAISYYASRIFLANRALRTEDGVIPQRTVGLTISRWISGGVHEDLDITNDSKKAVKFQLEIAIRCDFADLFEVKSSGIVRRGRIATDWSEPRQRLRTTYCNGDFSRAVTISPTSSSAKAVYANGRLSFEVALQPGASWHCCLNYTLTDGDRSFHPPAECIGQSHK
;
A
#
# COMPACT_ATOMS: atom_id res chain seq x y z
N MET A 1 -21.29 3.92 37.90
CA MET A 1 -20.10 4.52 37.24
C MET A 1 -20.31 4.38 35.74
N THR A 2 -20.30 5.49 34.99
CA THR A 2 -20.48 5.49 33.54
C THR A 2 -19.13 5.24 32.86
N VAL A 3 -19.01 4.12 32.13
CA VAL A 3 -17.83 3.82 31.31
C VAL A 3 -17.80 4.84 30.16
N LYS A 4 -16.81 5.73 30.15
CA LYS A 4 -16.54 6.58 29.00
C LYS A 4 -15.84 5.74 27.95
N VAL A 5 -16.57 5.35 26.91
CA VAL A 5 -15.97 4.77 25.70
C VAL A 5 -15.31 5.91 24.95
N GLN A 6 -13.97 5.98 24.99
CA GLN A 6 -13.20 6.85 24.11
C GLN A 6 -13.04 6.15 22.77
N VAL A 7 -13.63 6.72 21.73
CA VAL A 7 -13.40 6.27 20.35
C VAL A 7 -12.18 7.03 19.83
N GLY A 8 -11.14 6.29 19.41
CA GLY A 8 -9.98 6.88 18.75
C GLY A 8 -10.36 7.50 17.40
N PRO A 9 -9.44 8.24 16.75
CA PRO A 9 -9.67 8.75 15.41
C PRO A 9 -9.97 7.59 14.43
N PRO A 10 -10.76 7.84 13.37
CA PRO A 10 -11.06 6.82 12.37
C PRO A 10 -9.78 6.24 11.76
N GLN A 11 -9.71 4.91 11.66
CA GLN A 11 -8.60 4.18 11.07
C GLN A 11 -9.06 2.80 10.62
N ILE A 12 -8.32 2.21 9.68
CA ILE A 12 -8.49 0.81 9.29
C ILE A 12 -7.35 0.03 9.94
N ALA A 13 -7.71 -0.99 10.72
CA ALA A 13 -6.76 -1.91 11.32
C ALA A 13 -7.11 -3.36 10.93
N ILE A 14 -6.18 -4.03 10.26
CA ILE A 14 -6.27 -5.46 9.92
C ILE A 14 -5.03 -6.19 10.42
N HIS A 15 -5.16 -7.45 10.78
CA HIS A 15 -4.08 -8.24 11.34
C HIS A 15 -4.26 -9.73 11.08
N GLN A 16 -3.14 -10.46 10.99
CA GLN A 16 -3.14 -11.91 11.07
C GLN A 16 -1.76 -12.41 11.53
N GLY A 17 -1.75 -13.20 12.59
CA GLY A 17 -0.51 -13.70 13.18
C GLY A 17 0.37 -12.56 13.72
N GLN A 18 1.56 -12.40 13.14
CA GLN A 18 2.59 -11.44 13.57
C GLN A 18 2.63 -10.17 12.72
N THR A 19 1.65 -10.02 11.82
CA THR A 19 1.57 -8.92 10.86
C THR A 19 0.33 -8.09 11.13
N VAL A 20 0.50 -6.78 11.28
CA VAL A 20 -0.57 -5.81 11.54
C VAL A 20 -0.43 -4.65 10.56
N LEU A 21 -1.51 -4.26 9.90
CA LEU A 21 -1.56 -3.08 9.06
C LEU A 21 -2.55 -2.08 9.65
N ILE A 22 -2.07 -0.87 9.92
CA ILE A 22 -2.88 0.25 10.36
C ILE A 22 -2.75 1.37 9.33
N SER A 23 -3.87 1.87 8.81
CA SER A 23 -3.93 2.96 7.84
C SER A 23 -5.05 3.94 8.15
N GLU A 24 -5.05 5.07 7.44
CA GLU A 24 -6.21 5.94 7.33
C GLU A 24 -7.39 5.21 6.64
N GLU A 25 -8.57 5.83 6.67
CA GLU A 25 -9.79 5.31 6.00
C GLU A 25 -9.66 5.25 4.48
N ASP A 26 -8.81 6.09 3.89
CA ASP A 26 -8.46 6.08 2.46
C ASP A 26 -7.36 5.07 2.10
N GLY A 27 -6.94 4.25 3.08
CA GLY A 27 -5.89 3.26 2.91
C GLY A 27 -4.47 3.85 2.94
N GLN A 28 -4.29 5.17 3.05
CA GLN A 28 -2.96 5.76 3.11
C GLN A 28 -2.33 5.60 4.51
N ILE A 29 -1.00 5.62 4.55
CA ILE A 29 -0.20 5.69 5.77
C ILE A 29 0.58 7.00 5.68
N ASN A 30 0.07 8.00 6.40
CA ASN A 30 0.69 9.31 6.50
C ASN A 30 1.84 9.29 7.52
N TRP A 31 2.91 10.03 7.22
CA TRP A 31 4.04 10.22 8.14
C TRP A 31 4.19 11.71 8.48
N PRO A 32 4.44 12.08 9.75
CA PRO A 32 4.60 11.20 10.91
C PRO A 32 3.25 10.73 11.50
N SER A 33 3.17 9.46 11.89
CA SER A 33 2.05 8.90 12.65
C SER A 33 2.47 7.60 13.35
N GLU A 34 1.59 6.98 14.13
CA GLU A 34 1.75 5.61 14.63
C GLU A 34 1.22 4.54 13.66
N LYS A 35 0.72 4.94 12.49
CA LYS A 35 0.19 4.01 11.48
C LYS A 35 1.34 3.36 10.72
N GLY A 36 1.07 2.22 10.08
CA GLY A 36 2.07 1.48 9.34
C GLY A 36 1.78 0.00 9.18
N LEU A 37 2.64 -0.67 8.41
CA LEU A 37 2.74 -2.11 8.38
C LEU A 37 3.75 -2.55 9.44
N TYR A 38 3.29 -3.33 10.40
CA TYR A 38 4.08 -3.93 11.47
C TYR A 38 4.26 -5.42 11.22
N PHE A 39 5.45 -5.89 11.56
CA PHE A 39 5.82 -7.30 11.50
C PHE A 39 6.75 -7.63 12.66
N PHE A 40 6.37 -8.56 13.53
CA PHE A 40 7.08 -8.88 14.78
C PHE A 40 7.44 -7.61 15.56
N ASP A 41 6.42 -6.80 15.89
CA ASP A 41 6.51 -5.53 16.63
C ASP A 41 7.45 -4.46 16.02
N THR A 42 7.88 -4.62 14.78
CA THR A 42 8.66 -3.62 14.04
C THR A 42 7.84 -3.04 12.91
N ARG A 43 7.74 -1.71 12.83
CA ARG A 43 7.12 -1.02 11.71
C ARG A 43 8.02 -1.11 10.48
N VAL A 44 7.69 -2.01 9.57
CA VAL A 44 8.45 -2.20 8.33
C VAL A 44 8.10 -1.14 7.29
N VAL A 45 6.85 -0.71 7.19
CA VAL A 45 6.41 0.39 6.30
C VAL A 45 5.79 1.50 7.14
N SER A 46 6.38 2.68 7.09
CA SER A 46 5.99 3.85 7.87
C SER A 46 5.28 4.94 7.07
N SER A 47 5.31 4.83 5.73
CA SER A 47 4.45 5.62 4.86
C SER A 47 4.13 4.86 3.58
N TRP A 48 2.89 5.02 3.14
CA TRP A 48 2.35 4.49 1.90
C TRP A 48 1.31 5.48 1.41
N THR A 49 1.52 6.07 0.24
CA THR A 49 0.58 7.06 -0.33
C THR A 49 0.47 6.83 -1.84
N ILE A 50 -0.71 7.06 -2.39
CA ILE A 50 -1.03 6.77 -3.79
C ILE A 50 -1.59 8.02 -4.48
N TYR A 51 -1.13 8.25 -5.72
CA TYR A 51 -1.44 9.44 -6.50
C TYR A 51 -1.77 9.06 -7.94
N ALA A 52 -2.48 9.95 -8.62
CA ALA A 52 -2.66 9.94 -10.06
C ALA A 52 -2.13 11.25 -10.65
N ASN A 53 -1.06 11.20 -11.44
CA ASN A 53 -0.33 12.38 -11.90
C ASN A 53 0.01 13.35 -10.74
N GLY A 54 0.38 12.81 -9.59
CA GLY A 54 0.66 13.59 -8.38
C GLY A 54 -0.57 14.14 -7.63
N GLU A 55 -1.79 13.98 -8.15
CA GLU A 55 -3.02 14.36 -7.45
C GLU A 55 -3.49 13.23 -6.51
N PRO A 56 -4.00 13.55 -5.32
CA PRO A 56 -4.57 12.56 -4.41
C PRO A 56 -5.95 12.09 -4.89
N TRP A 57 -6.41 11.01 -4.28
CA TRP A 57 -7.73 10.44 -4.50
C TRP A 57 -8.73 10.90 -3.43
N ASP A 58 -10.01 11.02 -3.79
CA ASP A 58 -11.09 11.30 -2.85
C ASP A 58 -11.72 10.00 -2.35
N LEU A 59 -11.82 9.85 -1.03
CA LEU A 59 -12.47 8.72 -0.37
C LEU A 59 -13.97 8.69 -0.64
N LEU A 60 -14.46 7.55 -1.13
CA LEU A 60 -15.89 7.26 -1.22
C LEU A 60 -16.36 6.43 -0.04
N ASN A 61 -15.65 5.35 0.27
CA ASN A 61 -15.90 4.46 1.40
C ASN A 61 -14.67 3.59 1.67
N GLY A 62 -14.43 3.17 2.90
CA GLY A 62 -13.31 2.28 3.21
C GLY A 62 -13.46 1.65 4.58
N GLY A 63 -13.00 0.40 4.72
CA GLY A 63 -13.08 -0.29 5.99
C GLY A 63 -12.47 -1.69 5.99
N ALA A 64 -12.34 -2.25 7.18
CA ALA A 64 -12.08 -3.68 7.36
C ALA A 64 -13.32 -4.48 6.94
N ILE A 65 -13.15 -5.46 6.06
CA ILE A 65 -14.19 -6.42 5.66
C ILE A 65 -14.06 -7.75 6.40
N SER A 66 -12.91 -7.98 7.03
CA SER A 66 -12.61 -9.05 7.97
C SER A 66 -11.48 -8.61 8.90
N TYR A 67 -11.16 -9.39 9.94
CA TYR A 67 -10.04 -9.07 10.84
C TYR A 67 -8.69 -9.01 10.10
N TYR A 68 -8.55 -9.73 8.99
CA TYR A 68 -7.32 -9.84 8.18
C TYR A 68 -7.41 -9.12 6.83
N ALA A 69 -8.53 -8.48 6.49
CA ALA A 69 -8.75 -7.91 5.16
C ALA A 69 -9.54 -6.60 5.18
N SER A 70 -9.20 -5.69 4.27
CA SER A 70 -9.84 -4.39 4.10
C SER A 70 -10.10 -4.08 2.64
N ARG A 71 -11.09 -3.22 2.38
CA ARG A 71 -11.39 -2.72 1.04
C ARG A 71 -11.72 -1.23 1.10
N ILE A 72 -11.15 -0.48 0.17
CA ILE A 72 -11.27 0.98 0.07
C ILE A 72 -11.68 1.34 -1.36
N PHE A 73 -12.63 2.24 -1.48
CA PHE A 73 -13.15 2.77 -2.74
C PHE A 73 -12.87 4.27 -2.82
N LEU A 74 -12.24 4.66 -3.92
CA LEU A 74 -11.68 5.98 -4.16
C LEU A 74 -12.12 6.49 -5.54
N ALA A 75 -12.20 7.81 -5.70
CA ALA A 75 -12.46 8.47 -6.97
C ALA A 75 -11.38 9.50 -7.28
N ASN A 76 -11.06 9.68 -8.56
CA ASN A 76 -10.07 10.65 -8.97
C ASN A 76 -10.55 12.10 -8.75
N ARG A 77 -9.61 12.98 -8.41
CA ARG A 77 -9.76 14.42 -8.63
C ARG A 77 -9.57 14.75 -10.11
N ALA A 78 -9.81 16.00 -10.50
CA ALA A 78 -9.54 16.41 -11.89
C ALA A 78 -8.05 16.25 -12.19
N LEU A 79 -7.71 15.44 -13.20
CA LEU A 79 -6.32 15.14 -13.56
C LEU A 79 -5.96 15.89 -14.84
N ARG A 80 -4.83 16.60 -14.83
CA ARG A 80 -4.26 17.19 -16.04
C ARG A 80 -3.36 16.16 -16.72
N THR A 81 -3.58 15.91 -17.99
CA THR A 81 -2.79 14.98 -18.81
C THR A 81 -2.37 15.65 -20.12
N GLU A 82 -1.52 14.97 -20.89
CA GLU A 82 -1.12 15.43 -22.23
C GLU A 82 -2.31 15.52 -23.20
N ASP A 83 -3.33 14.68 -23.03
CA ASP A 83 -4.52 14.60 -23.88
C ASP A 83 -5.68 15.51 -23.40
N GLY A 84 -5.45 16.29 -22.33
CA GLY A 84 -6.42 17.20 -21.75
C GLY A 84 -6.77 16.88 -20.30
N VAL A 85 -7.91 17.39 -19.82
CA VAL A 85 -8.33 17.18 -18.43
C VAL A 85 -9.23 15.95 -18.35
N ILE A 86 -8.85 14.99 -17.51
CA ILE A 86 -9.76 13.93 -17.04
C ILE A 86 -10.63 14.55 -15.93
N PRO A 87 -11.96 14.61 -16.10
CA PRO A 87 -12.84 15.18 -15.09
C PRO A 87 -12.76 14.43 -13.75
N GLN A 88 -13.06 15.12 -12.65
CA GLN A 88 -13.16 14.46 -11.35
C GLN A 88 -14.28 13.40 -11.34
N ARG A 89 -14.12 12.36 -10.53
CA ARG A 89 -15.10 11.29 -10.31
C ARG A 89 -15.52 10.55 -11.59
N THR A 90 -14.58 10.35 -12.50
CA THR A 90 -14.78 9.53 -13.71
C THR A 90 -13.83 8.35 -13.82
N VAL A 91 -12.91 8.22 -12.87
CA VAL A 91 -12.01 7.08 -12.71
C VAL A 91 -12.14 6.60 -11.26
N GLY A 92 -12.55 5.35 -11.09
CA GLY A 92 -12.60 4.68 -9.79
C GLY A 92 -11.28 3.97 -9.50
N LEU A 93 -10.86 3.99 -8.24
CA LEU A 93 -9.78 3.16 -7.70
C LEU A 93 -10.35 2.33 -6.54
N THR A 94 -10.14 1.02 -6.58
CA THR A 94 -10.39 0.14 -5.44
C THR A 94 -9.06 -0.42 -4.94
N ILE A 95 -8.80 -0.25 -3.64
CA ILE A 95 -7.65 -0.87 -2.97
C ILE A 95 -8.20 -1.96 -2.09
N SER A 96 -7.80 -3.20 -2.35
CA SER A 96 -8.10 -4.30 -1.43
C SER A 96 -6.81 -4.80 -0.81
N ARG A 97 -6.83 -5.08 0.49
CA ARG A 97 -5.67 -5.60 1.21
C ARG A 97 -6.08 -6.78 2.03
N TRP A 98 -5.18 -7.75 2.14
CA TRP A 98 -5.31 -8.79 3.14
C TRP A 98 -3.95 -9.15 3.72
N ILE A 99 -3.97 -9.92 4.81
CA ILE A 99 -2.77 -10.40 5.49
C ILE A 99 -2.86 -11.92 5.62
N SER A 100 -1.77 -12.60 5.27
CA SER A 100 -1.51 -13.98 5.71
C SER A 100 -0.01 -14.20 5.57
N GLY A 101 0.73 -14.21 6.68
CA GLY A 101 2.19 -14.11 6.63
C GLY A 101 2.63 -12.73 6.14
N GLY A 102 2.65 -12.52 4.82
CA GLY A 102 2.85 -11.23 4.16
C GLY A 102 1.55 -10.44 3.92
N VAL A 103 1.63 -9.43 3.04
CA VAL A 103 0.49 -8.59 2.61
C VAL A 103 0.32 -8.70 1.10
N HIS A 104 -0.90 -8.90 0.63
CA HIS A 104 -1.23 -8.69 -0.78
C HIS A 104 -2.12 -7.46 -0.86
N GLU A 105 -1.91 -6.67 -1.89
CA GLU A 105 -2.71 -5.49 -2.18
C GLU A 105 -3.15 -5.53 -3.63
N ASP A 106 -4.45 -5.56 -3.88
CA ASP A 106 -5.05 -5.43 -5.21
C ASP A 106 -5.35 -3.95 -5.47
N LEU A 107 -4.87 -3.45 -6.61
CA LEU A 107 -5.15 -2.11 -7.13
C LEU A 107 -5.98 -2.25 -8.40
N ASP A 108 -7.27 -1.98 -8.30
CA ASP A 108 -8.21 -2.01 -9.42
C ASP A 108 -8.59 -0.59 -9.83
N ILE A 109 -8.38 -0.24 -11.09
CA ILE A 109 -8.76 1.06 -11.65
C ILE A 109 -9.77 0.85 -12.77
N THR A 110 -10.88 1.59 -12.74
CA THR A 110 -11.91 1.53 -13.78
C THR A 110 -12.15 2.91 -14.37
N ASN A 111 -12.22 2.99 -15.70
CA ASN A 111 -12.59 4.22 -16.41
C ASN A 111 -14.10 4.28 -16.63
N ASP A 112 -14.80 5.04 -15.81
CA ASP A 112 -16.26 5.25 -15.89
C ASP A 112 -16.64 6.42 -16.82
N SER A 113 -15.66 7.02 -17.50
CA SER A 113 -15.88 8.12 -18.44
C SER A 113 -16.26 7.61 -19.84
N LYS A 114 -16.74 8.52 -20.69
CA LYS A 114 -17.03 8.25 -22.11
C LYS A 114 -15.80 8.43 -23.02
N LYS A 115 -14.62 8.73 -22.47
CA LYS A 115 -13.39 8.97 -23.24
C LYS A 115 -12.29 8.01 -22.78
N ALA A 116 -11.32 7.74 -23.65
CA ALA A 116 -10.11 7.07 -23.21
C ALA A 116 -9.35 7.96 -22.21
N VAL A 117 -8.71 7.35 -21.23
CA VAL A 117 -7.91 8.05 -20.20
C VAL A 117 -6.52 7.47 -20.16
N LYS A 118 -5.53 8.34 -19.95
CA LYS A 118 -4.12 7.97 -19.77
C LYS A 118 -3.50 8.82 -18.68
N PHE A 119 -2.93 8.19 -17.66
CA PHE A 119 -2.27 8.88 -16.54
C PHE A 119 -1.26 7.96 -15.85
N GLN A 120 -0.39 8.55 -15.03
CA GLN A 120 0.56 7.85 -14.18
C GLN A 120 -0.08 7.56 -12.82
N LEU A 121 -0.08 6.30 -12.41
CA LEU A 121 -0.34 5.91 -11.02
C LEU A 121 0.99 5.88 -10.27
N GLU A 122 1.09 6.60 -9.15
CA GLU A 122 2.32 6.64 -8.36
C GLU A 122 2.10 6.24 -6.91
N ILE A 123 2.92 5.34 -6.40
CA ILE A 123 2.85 4.83 -5.03
C ILE A 123 4.17 5.17 -4.34
N ALA A 124 4.11 6.07 -3.36
CA ALA A 124 5.28 6.43 -2.55
C ALA A 124 5.32 5.57 -1.29
N ILE A 125 6.46 4.90 -1.07
CA ILE A 125 6.62 3.91 0.01
C ILE A 125 7.87 4.26 0.81
N ARG A 126 7.73 4.36 2.14
CA ARG A 126 8.83 4.57 3.07
C ARG A 126 8.87 3.46 4.12
N CYS A 127 10.06 2.95 4.37
CA CYS A 127 10.34 2.00 5.44
C CYS A 127 11.22 2.67 6.50
N ASP A 128 11.00 2.36 7.78
CA ASP A 128 11.85 2.85 8.88
C ASP A 128 12.34 1.78 9.85
N PHE A 129 11.69 0.61 9.91
CA PHE A 129 12.04 -0.50 10.81
C PHE A 129 12.10 -0.07 12.28
N ALA A 130 11.25 0.88 12.66
CA ALA A 130 11.16 1.35 14.03
C ALA A 130 10.44 0.32 14.90
N ASP A 131 10.95 0.08 16.11
CA ASP A 131 10.29 -0.77 17.09
C ASP A 131 8.99 -0.12 17.61
N LEU A 132 7.99 -0.93 17.97
CA LEU A 132 6.69 -0.47 18.45
C LEU A 132 6.79 0.53 19.61
N PHE A 133 7.70 0.31 20.57
CA PHE A 133 7.88 1.22 21.70
C PHE A 133 8.50 2.55 21.28
N GLU A 134 9.37 2.55 20.27
CA GLU A 134 9.94 3.77 19.70
C GLU A 134 8.90 4.58 18.94
N VAL A 135 8.01 3.90 18.19
CA VAL A 135 6.90 4.56 17.52
C VAL A 135 5.95 5.20 18.54
N LYS A 136 5.55 4.46 19.58
CA LYS A 136 4.65 4.95 20.64
C LYS A 136 5.23 6.09 21.47
N SER A 137 6.54 6.09 21.69
CA SER A 137 7.22 7.18 22.42
C SER A 137 7.56 8.37 21.52
N SER A 138 7.29 8.31 20.21
CA SER A 138 7.76 9.28 19.22
C SER A 138 9.29 9.50 19.24
N GLY A 139 10.03 8.54 19.78
CA GLY A 139 11.47 8.61 20.04
C GLY A 139 12.27 7.67 19.14
N ILE A 140 11.99 7.67 17.83
CA ILE A 140 12.62 6.76 16.87
C ILE A 140 14.13 7.01 16.80
N VAL A 141 14.92 6.02 17.20
CA VAL A 141 16.39 6.06 17.12
C VAL A 141 16.83 5.13 15.99
N ARG A 142 17.40 5.72 14.93
CA ARG A 142 17.96 4.93 13.84
C ARG A 142 19.22 4.22 14.29
N ARG A 143 19.13 2.90 14.39
CA ARG A 143 20.26 1.99 14.54
C ARG A 143 20.50 1.27 13.21
N GLY A 144 21.67 0.67 13.03
CA GLY A 144 21.95 -0.12 11.84
C GLY A 144 21.88 0.63 10.51
N ARG A 145 21.65 -0.11 9.43
CA ARG A 145 21.63 0.39 8.05
C ARG A 145 20.35 -0.05 7.35
N ILE A 146 19.66 0.89 6.72
CA ILE A 146 18.53 0.63 5.81
C ILE A 146 19.02 0.82 4.38
N ALA A 147 18.75 -0.15 3.51
CA ALA A 147 19.05 -0.07 2.08
C ALA A 147 17.84 -0.53 1.27
N THR A 148 17.51 0.23 0.23
CA THR A 148 16.45 -0.09 -0.73
C THR A 148 17.07 -0.36 -2.09
N ASP A 149 16.68 -1.46 -2.72
CA ASP A 149 17.12 -1.88 -4.05
C ASP A 149 15.89 -2.16 -4.94
N TRP A 150 15.98 -1.78 -6.21
CA TRP A 150 14.97 -2.08 -7.22
C TRP A 150 15.57 -2.96 -8.32
N SER A 151 14.96 -4.12 -8.54
CA SER A 151 15.30 -4.99 -9.66
C SER A 151 14.23 -4.88 -10.74
N GLU A 152 14.49 -4.07 -11.77
CA GLU A 152 13.58 -3.92 -12.91
C GLU A 152 13.28 -5.25 -13.64
N PRO A 153 14.26 -6.13 -13.92
CA PRO A 153 13.96 -7.40 -14.59
C PRO A 153 13.08 -8.34 -13.76
N ARG A 154 13.17 -8.27 -12.43
CA ARG A 154 12.38 -9.11 -11.51
C ARG A 154 11.13 -8.43 -11.00
N GLN A 155 10.92 -7.16 -11.34
CA GLN A 155 9.85 -6.31 -10.80
C GLN A 155 9.78 -6.42 -9.27
N ARG A 156 10.89 -6.09 -8.60
CA ARG A 156 11.03 -6.33 -7.16
C ARG A 156 11.72 -5.18 -6.45
N LEU A 157 11.00 -4.53 -5.53
CA LEU A 157 11.49 -3.50 -4.64
C LEU A 157 11.78 -4.11 -3.27
N ARG A 158 13.03 -4.15 -2.85
CA ARG A 158 13.40 -4.71 -1.55
C ARG A 158 14.02 -3.65 -0.67
N THR A 159 13.45 -3.43 0.52
CA THR A 159 14.10 -2.65 1.58
C THR A 159 14.53 -3.58 2.70
N THR A 160 15.81 -3.50 3.07
CA THR A 160 16.43 -4.33 4.10
C THR A 160 17.00 -3.44 5.21
N TYR A 161 16.76 -3.84 6.45
CA TYR A 161 17.38 -3.30 7.65
C TYR A 161 18.35 -4.34 8.21
N CYS A 162 19.58 -3.92 8.52
CA CYS A 162 20.57 -4.74 9.21
C CYS A 162 21.15 -4.00 10.42
N ASN A 163 21.26 -4.68 11.56
CA ASN A 163 21.94 -4.20 12.76
C ASN A 163 22.65 -5.36 13.47
N GLY A 164 23.96 -5.50 13.26
CA GLY A 164 24.70 -6.67 13.73
C GLY A 164 24.22 -7.94 13.01
N ASP A 165 23.82 -8.94 13.79
CA ASP A 165 23.23 -10.20 13.33
C ASP A 165 21.72 -10.11 13.04
N PHE A 166 21.07 -9.04 13.49
CA PHE A 166 19.65 -8.82 13.22
C PHE A 166 19.42 -8.29 11.79
N SER A 167 18.51 -8.93 11.06
CA SER A 167 18.10 -8.53 9.71
C SER A 167 16.60 -8.68 9.52
N ARG A 168 15.97 -7.63 8.98
CA ARG A 168 14.54 -7.62 8.62
C ARG A 168 14.37 -6.97 7.26
N ALA A 169 13.48 -7.50 6.43
CA ALA A 169 13.23 -6.93 5.11
C ALA A 169 11.76 -6.98 4.72
N VAL A 170 11.39 -6.07 3.83
CA VAL A 170 10.15 -6.12 3.05
C VAL A 170 10.50 -6.12 1.57
N THR A 171 9.89 -7.03 0.84
CA THR A 171 10.04 -7.19 -0.61
C THR A 171 8.69 -7.01 -1.25
N ILE A 172 8.52 -5.97 -2.06
CA ILE A 172 7.29 -5.62 -2.75
C ILE A 172 7.46 -5.96 -4.22
N SER A 173 6.62 -6.85 -4.73
CA SER A 173 6.66 -7.31 -6.11
C SER A 173 5.34 -6.99 -6.81
N PRO A 174 5.32 -6.08 -7.78
CA PRO A 174 4.17 -5.87 -8.64
C PRO A 174 3.96 -7.08 -9.56
N THR A 175 2.75 -7.62 -9.58
CA THR A 175 2.36 -8.73 -10.45
C THR A 175 1.02 -8.44 -11.12
N SER A 176 0.65 -9.27 -12.10
CA SER A 176 -0.65 -9.22 -12.78
C SER A 176 -1.00 -7.91 -13.49
N SER A 177 -0.03 -6.99 -13.65
CA SER A 177 -0.20 -5.71 -14.35
C SER A 177 0.11 -5.83 -15.84
N SER A 178 -0.71 -5.17 -16.67
CA SER A 178 -0.42 -5.00 -18.09
C SER A 178 0.74 -4.03 -18.36
N ALA A 179 1.09 -3.18 -17.39
CA ALA A 179 2.20 -2.23 -17.45
C ALA A 179 3.32 -2.63 -16.48
N LYS A 180 4.57 -2.55 -16.93
CA LYS A 180 5.73 -2.72 -16.04
C LYS A 180 5.82 -1.54 -15.07
N ALA A 181 6.16 -1.83 -13.84
CA ALA A 181 6.44 -0.82 -12.85
C ALA A 181 7.82 -0.21 -13.09
N VAL A 182 7.93 1.09 -12.84
CA VAL A 182 9.19 1.83 -12.76
C VAL A 182 9.37 2.31 -11.33
N TYR A 183 10.59 2.19 -10.79
CA TYR A 183 10.90 2.74 -9.47
C TYR A 183 11.91 3.87 -9.57
N ALA A 184 11.54 5.06 -9.12
CA ALA A 184 12.40 6.22 -9.07
C ALA A 184 12.00 7.13 -7.91
N ASN A 185 12.99 7.77 -7.26
CA ASN A 185 12.76 8.78 -6.22
C ASN A 185 11.81 8.33 -5.08
N GLY A 186 11.88 7.06 -4.68
CA GLY A 186 11.03 6.51 -3.61
C GLY A 186 9.59 6.17 -4.03
N ARG A 187 9.31 6.18 -5.34
CA ARG A 187 7.98 5.91 -5.89
C ARG A 187 8.02 4.77 -6.87
N LEU A 188 7.02 3.91 -6.77
CA LEU A 188 6.69 2.90 -7.77
C LEU A 188 5.60 3.49 -8.68
N SER A 189 5.82 3.49 -9.99
CA SER A 189 4.93 4.13 -10.96
C SER A 189 4.50 3.18 -12.06
N PHE A 190 3.26 3.36 -12.52
CA PHE A 190 2.64 2.61 -13.61
C PHE A 190 1.98 3.57 -14.59
N GLU A 191 2.14 3.34 -15.90
CA GLU A 191 1.32 4.01 -16.90
C GLU A 191 -0.01 3.27 -17.03
N VAL A 192 -1.11 3.96 -16.74
CA VAL A 192 -2.47 3.44 -16.85
C VAL A 192 -3.11 4.05 -18.09
N ALA A 193 -3.50 3.21 -19.05
CA ALA A 193 -4.21 3.62 -20.27
C ALA A 193 -5.47 2.76 -20.44
N LEU A 194 -6.64 3.40 -20.40
CA LEU A 194 -7.93 2.71 -20.36
C LEU A 194 -8.93 3.29 -21.36
N GLN A 195 -9.56 2.41 -22.15
CA GLN A 195 -10.74 2.76 -22.95
C GLN A 195 -11.97 3.00 -22.05
N PRO A 196 -13.04 3.65 -22.56
CA PRO A 196 -14.30 3.77 -21.82
C PRO A 196 -14.80 2.41 -21.30
N GLY A 197 -15.09 2.32 -20.00
CA GLY A 197 -15.56 1.10 -19.34
C GLY A 197 -14.50 0.02 -19.10
N ALA A 198 -13.25 0.23 -19.55
CA ALA A 198 -12.17 -0.71 -19.32
C ALA A 198 -11.61 -0.60 -17.90
N SER A 199 -10.97 -1.67 -17.43
CA SER A 199 -10.32 -1.73 -16.12
C SER A 199 -8.85 -2.15 -16.23
N TRP A 200 -8.04 -1.65 -15.30
CA TRP A 200 -6.66 -2.02 -15.08
C TRP A 200 -6.54 -2.65 -13.70
N HIS A 201 -5.65 -3.62 -13.56
CA HIS A 201 -5.43 -4.34 -12.31
C HIS A 201 -3.94 -4.56 -12.08
N CYS A 202 -3.50 -4.44 -10.83
CA CYS A 202 -2.17 -4.85 -10.39
C CYS A 202 -2.22 -5.35 -8.95
N CYS A 203 -1.51 -6.44 -8.68
CA CYS A 203 -1.25 -6.89 -7.31
C CYS A 203 0.12 -6.35 -6.85
N LEU A 204 0.20 -5.85 -5.63
CA LEU A 204 1.45 -5.63 -4.92
C LEU A 204 1.61 -6.71 -3.84
N ASN A 205 2.60 -7.58 -4.04
CA ASN A 205 2.89 -8.70 -3.16
C ASN A 205 4.04 -8.34 -2.20
N TYR A 206 3.73 -8.25 -0.91
CA TYR A 206 4.68 -7.91 0.15
C TYR A 206 5.12 -9.20 0.85
N THR A 207 6.32 -9.67 0.51
CA THR A 207 7.00 -10.74 1.27
C THR A 207 7.81 -10.12 2.40
N LEU A 208 7.56 -10.57 3.62
CA LEU A 208 8.26 -10.13 4.83
C LEU A 208 9.36 -11.13 5.17
N THR A 209 10.54 -10.65 5.59
CA THR A 209 11.69 -11.49 5.91
C THR A 209 12.20 -11.18 7.31
N ASP A 210 12.48 -12.22 8.09
CA ASP A 210 13.10 -12.17 9.42
C ASP A 210 14.28 -13.15 9.46
N GLY A 211 15.50 -12.61 9.33
CA GLY A 211 16.69 -13.43 9.08
C GLY A 211 16.55 -14.29 7.82
N ASP A 212 16.60 -15.60 7.98
CA ASP A 212 16.45 -16.58 6.90
C ASP A 212 14.99 -16.99 6.63
N ARG A 213 14.04 -16.54 7.46
CA ARG A 213 12.62 -16.90 7.34
C ARG A 213 11.90 -15.91 6.44
N SER A 214 11.07 -16.42 5.53
CA SER A 214 10.23 -15.62 4.64
C SER A 214 8.76 -15.92 4.86
N PHE A 215 7.95 -14.86 4.86
CA PHE A 215 6.52 -14.88 5.07
C PHE A 215 5.88 -14.28 3.83
N HIS A 216 5.32 -15.15 2.99
CA HIS A 216 4.76 -14.79 1.71
C HIS A 216 3.33 -14.28 1.86
N PRO A 217 2.87 -13.36 1.00
CA PRO A 217 1.47 -12.98 0.97
C PRO A 217 0.60 -14.11 0.42
N PRO A 218 -0.73 -14.06 0.59
CA PRO A 218 -1.63 -14.96 -0.13
C PRO A 218 -1.46 -14.87 -1.65
N ALA A 219 -1.68 -15.99 -2.31
CA ALA A 219 -1.34 -16.18 -3.72
C ALA A 219 -2.41 -15.68 -4.71
N GLU A 220 -3.68 -15.71 -4.31
CA GLU A 220 -4.82 -15.35 -5.19
C GLU A 220 -5.15 -13.86 -5.07
N CYS A 221 -6.19 -13.35 -5.72
CA CYS A 221 -6.70 -11.99 -5.45
C CYS A 221 -7.95 -12.05 -4.57
N ILE A 222 -8.32 -10.96 -3.89
CA ILE A 222 -9.46 -10.98 -2.95
C ILE A 222 -10.81 -11.27 -3.60
N GLY A 223 -10.94 -10.91 -4.87
CA GLY A 223 -12.12 -11.25 -5.66
C GLY A 223 -12.19 -12.73 -6.07
N GLN A 224 -11.10 -13.48 -5.98
CA GLN A 224 -11.00 -14.88 -6.43
C GLN A 224 -11.05 -15.87 -5.26
N SER A 225 -10.61 -15.49 -4.06
CA SER A 225 -10.55 -16.38 -2.88
C SER A 225 -11.92 -16.74 -2.25
N HIS A 226 -13.02 -16.18 -2.78
CA HIS A 226 -14.40 -16.42 -2.31
C HIS A 226 -15.23 -17.26 -3.29
N LYS A 227 -14.59 -17.93 -4.25
CA LYS A 227 -15.24 -18.93 -5.12
C LYS A 227 -14.94 -20.35 -4.66
#